data_AF-A0A973AX96-F1
#
_entry.id   AF-A0A973AX96-F1
#
_cell.length_a   1.000
_cell.length_b   1.000
_cell.length_c   1.000
_cell.angle_alpha   90.00
_cell.angle_beta   90.00
_cell.angle_gamma   90.00
#
_symmetry.space_group_name_H-M   'P 1'
#
loop_
_entity.id
_entity.type
_entity.pdbx_description
1 polymer ?
#
loop_
_entity_poly.entity_id
_entity_poly.type
_entity_poly.pdbx_seq_one_letter_code
_entity_poly.pdbx_strand_id
1 'polypeptide(L)'
;MSLAKFKKLLFIMALATIGSMVIIKLLITNAAHPSASLGLDNAKNSFANIINHFNASAFKNSPIFWVIPGTYLVILGVLFIGHGPKHVFLNTYQRISLPIQFFLFLSGFTLLVVIFSNWGFAPRYAIPVFLLPIVLILPISYILSKRQIPAINTVLAIIGSAIVLQGIHQQYQGYQSTQLHTDFYPPEMHCIDTFIQEKSLKHGIAGYWTAKKFQALSKQPITLAQYQRPFLTRDYWETNTTFFRPTYQFAITSDADPQGNSIDTNFLKIKNPALKMHDCKPYFLYYVDDFQLKVN
;
A
#
# COMPACT_ATOMS: atom_id res chain seq x y z
N MET A 1 31.34 -2.00 -16.47
CA MET A 1 31.07 -0.58 -16.80
C MET A 1 32.22 0.24 -16.22
N SER A 2 32.85 1.17 -16.97
CA SER A 2 33.94 1.97 -16.37
C SER A 2 33.38 2.87 -15.26
N LEU A 3 34.20 3.20 -14.26
CA LEU A 3 33.80 4.09 -13.16
C LEU A 3 33.23 5.42 -13.68
N ALA A 4 33.77 5.94 -14.79
CA ALA A 4 33.26 7.11 -15.48
C ALA A 4 31.84 6.91 -16.06
N LYS A 5 31.56 5.74 -16.67
CA LYS A 5 30.21 5.41 -17.18
C LYS A 5 29.20 5.23 -16.03
N PHE A 6 29.62 4.69 -14.89
CA PHE A 6 28.77 4.57 -13.70
C PHE A 6 28.44 5.93 -13.08
N LYS A 7 29.43 6.80 -12.91
CA LYS A 7 29.20 8.19 -12.48
C LYS A 7 28.26 8.94 -13.42
N LYS A 8 28.42 8.76 -14.74
CA LYS A 8 27.54 9.36 -15.75
C LYS A 8 26.11 8.83 -15.66
N LEU A 9 25.93 7.52 -15.43
CA LEU A 9 24.60 6.92 -15.24
C LEU A 9 23.93 7.46 -13.97
N LEU A 10 24.64 7.49 -12.83
CA LEU A 10 24.13 8.07 -11.58
C LEU A 10 23.73 9.53 -11.75
N PHE A 11 24.54 10.31 -12.46
CA PHE A 11 24.26 11.72 -12.75
C PHE A 11 23.01 11.88 -13.62
N ILE A 12 22.84 11.05 -14.66
CA ILE A 12 21.64 11.05 -15.50
C ILE A 12 20.41 10.65 -14.68
N MET A 13 20.51 9.64 -13.81
CA MET A 13 19.38 9.25 -12.95
C MET A 13 19.02 10.34 -11.95
N ALA A 14 20.00 11.04 -11.36
CA ALA A 14 19.76 12.16 -10.47
C ALA A 14 19.05 13.31 -11.21
N LEU A 15 19.53 13.67 -12.40
CA LEU A 15 18.87 14.66 -13.26
C LEU A 15 17.46 14.25 -13.67
N ALA A 16 17.25 12.98 -14.04
CA ALA A 16 15.93 12.46 -14.38
C ALA A 16 14.98 12.50 -13.18
N THR A 17 15.48 12.21 -11.97
CA THR A 17 14.69 12.26 -10.73
C THR A 17 14.30 13.71 -10.42
N ILE A 18 15.24 14.65 -10.46
CA ILE A 18 14.97 16.08 -10.26
C ILE A 18 14.00 16.59 -11.34
N GLY A 19 14.25 16.25 -12.60
CA GLY A 19 13.38 16.60 -13.72
C GLY A 19 11.96 16.06 -13.55
N SER A 20 11.81 14.81 -13.09
CA SER A 20 10.49 14.22 -12.80
C SER A 20 9.75 14.97 -11.70
N MET A 21 10.43 15.43 -10.65
CA MET A 21 9.80 16.23 -9.58
C MET A 21 9.27 17.57 -10.10
N VAL A 22 9.99 18.21 -11.02
CA VAL A 22 9.56 19.46 -11.66
C VAL A 22 8.39 19.20 -12.62
N ILE A 23 8.48 18.17 -13.46
CA ILE A 23 7.42 17.80 -14.41
C ILE A 23 6.13 17.42 -13.68
N ILE A 24 6.21 16.67 -12.58
CA ILE A 24 5.04 16.29 -11.77
C ILE A 24 4.34 17.54 -11.22
N LYS A 25 5.09 18.55 -10.73
CA LYS A 25 4.51 19.82 -10.29
C LYS A 25 3.83 20.60 -11.41
N LEU A 26 4.33 20.49 -12.64
CA LEU A 26 3.76 21.16 -13.81
C LEU A 26 2.52 20.43 -14.36
N LEU A 27 2.50 19.10 -14.29
CA LEU A 27 1.41 18.28 -14.83
C LEU A 27 0.27 18.04 -13.83
N ILE A 28 0.56 17.99 -12.53
CA ILE A 28 -0.45 17.78 -11.49
C ILE A 28 -0.90 19.14 -10.97
N THR A 29 -1.98 19.65 -11.56
CA THR A 29 -2.62 20.92 -11.17
C THR A 29 -3.43 20.83 -9.88
N ASN A 30 -3.87 19.63 -9.51
CA ASN A 30 -4.60 19.34 -8.28
C ASN A 30 -3.82 18.34 -7.43
N ALA A 31 -2.93 18.82 -6.56
CA ALA A 31 -2.27 17.95 -5.60
C ALA A 31 -3.28 17.54 -4.51
N ALA A 32 -3.77 16.29 -4.58
CA ALA A 32 -4.68 15.75 -3.56
C ALA A 32 -3.97 15.38 -2.24
N HIS A 33 -2.64 15.48 -2.21
CA HIS A 33 -1.82 15.23 -1.04
C HIS A 33 -0.85 16.38 -0.80
N PRO A 34 -0.45 16.62 0.47
CA PRO A 34 0.66 17.51 0.76
C PRO A 34 1.90 17.10 -0.03
N SER A 35 2.66 18.10 -0.47
CA SER A 35 3.90 17.89 -1.21
C SER A 35 4.81 16.90 -0.49
N ALA A 36 5.36 15.95 -1.25
CA ALA A 36 6.31 14.99 -0.71
C ALA A 36 7.49 15.77 -0.09
N SER A 37 7.75 15.54 1.19
CA SER A 37 8.91 16.07 1.90
C SER A 37 9.77 14.93 2.40
N LEU A 38 11.09 15.06 2.23
CA LEU A 38 12.08 14.11 2.71
C LEU A 38 12.66 14.62 4.02
N GLY A 39 12.69 13.77 5.05
CA GLY A 39 13.16 14.17 6.38
C GLY A 39 13.60 12.99 7.24
N LEU A 40 14.55 13.24 8.15
CA LEU A 40 15.02 12.25 9.12
C LEU A 40 13.94 11.89 10.15
N ASP A 41 13.10 12.86 10.54
CA ASP A 41 11.98 12.62 11.45
C ASP A 41 10.94 11.67 10.85
N ASN A 42 10.70 11.78 9.53
CA ASN A 42 9.85 10.86 8.80
C ASN A 42 10.41 9.44 8.80
N ALA A 43 11.73 9.29 8.66
CA ALA A 43 12.39 7.99 8.72
C ALA A 43 12.12 7.29 10.05
N LYS A 44 12.22 8.01 11.18
CA LYS A 44 11.94 7.45 12.51
C LYS A 44 10.50 6.92 12.60
N ASN A 45 9.53 7.69 12.13
CA ASN A 45 8.11 7.30 12.13
C ASN A 45 7.85 6.11 11.19
N SER A 46 8.44 6.13 9.99
CA SER A 46 8.36 5.03 9.03
C SER A 46 8.97 3.76 9.59
N PHE A 47 10.12 3.81 10.26
CA PHE A 47 10.73 2.65 10.92
C PHE A 47 9.84 2.10 12.04
N ALA A 48 9.26 2.97 12.87
CA ALA A 48 8.31 2.54 13.90
C ALA A 48 7.08 1.85 13.29
N ASN A 49 6.52 2.40 12.21
CA ASN A 49 5.38 1.82 11.50
C ASN A 49 5.72 0.48 10.84
N ILE A 50 6.91 0.35 10.25
CA ILE A 50 7.44 -0.90 9.69
C ILE A 50 7.50 -1.97 10.80
N ILE A 51 8.13 -1.65 11.93
CA ILE A 51 8.26 -2.56 13.09
C ILE A 51 6.89 -2.94 13.64
N ASN A 52 5.98 -1.98 13.81
CA ASN A 52 4.63 -2.24 14.32
C ASN A 52 3.83 -3.13 13.37
N HIS A 53 3.91 -2.88 12.07
CA HIS A 53 3.25 -3.73 11.07
C HIS A 53 3.81 -5.15 11.08
N PHE A 54 5.13 -5.30 11.23
CA PHE A 54 5.76 -6.62 11.35
C PHE A 54 5.40 -7.33 12.65
N ASN A 55 5.35 -6.62 13.77
CA ASN A 55 4.90 -7.15 15.04
C ASN A 55 3.42 -7.56 15.03
N ALA A 56 2.60 -6.91 14.19
CA ALA A 56 1.20 -7.29 13.97
C ALA A 56 1.03 -8.41 12.93
N SER A 57 2.08 -8.78 12.20
CA SER A 57 2.01 -9.80 11.16
C SER A 57 2.03 -11.23 11.75
N ALA A 58 1.36 -12.15 11.08
CA ALA A 58 1.40 -13.58 11.41
C ALA A 58 2.82 -14.19 11.34
N PHE A 59 3.78 -13.47 10.74
CA PHE A 59 5.16 -13.90 10.55
C PHE A 59 6.13 -13.40 11.64
N LYS A 60 5.66 -12.71 12.69
CA LYS A 60 6.49 -12.14 13.76
C LYS A 60 7.55 -13.11 14.31
N ASN A 61 7.18 -14.40 14.44
CA ASN A 61 8.04 -15.44 14.99
C ASN A 61 8.63 -16.38 13.91
N SER A 62 8.38 -16.11 12.63
CA SER A 62 8.84 -16.98 11.54
C SER A 62 10.26 -16.61 11.13
N PRO A 63 11.24 -17.53 11.17
CA PRO A 63 12.61 -17.25 10.75
C PRO A 63 12.71 -16.85 9.27
N ILE A 64 11.72 -17.23 8.45
CA ILE A 64 11.57 -16.82 7.04
C ILE A 64 11.63 -15.29 6.90
N PHE A 65 11.11 -14.57 7.89
CA PHE A 65 11.05 -13.12 7.89
C PHE A 65 12.44 -12.47 7.80
N TRP A 66 13.44 -13.01 8.48
CA TRP A 66 14.82 -12.50 8.44
C TRP A 66 15.58 -13.02 7.23
N VAL A 67 15.18 -14.17 6.71
CA VAL A 67 15.82 -14.80 5.56
C VAL A 67 15.55 -14.03 4.27
N ILE A 68 14.37 -13.44 4.06
CA ILE A 68 14.07 -12.70 2.82
C ILE A 68 14.90 -11.41 2.67
N PRO A 69 14.96 -10.50 3.67
CA PRO A 69 15.86 -9.33 3.62
C PRO A 69 17.32 -9.74 3.61
N GLY A 70 17.70 -10.79 4.38
CA GLY A 70 19.06 -11.31 4.42
C GLY A 70 19.52 -11.83 3.06
N THR A 71 18.69 -12.64 2.40
CA THR A 71 18.96 -13.14 1.03
C THR A 71 18.99 -12.00 0.02
N TYR A 72 18.12 -10.99 0.15
CA TYR A 72 18.18 -9.79 -0.68
C TYR A 72 19.51 -9.04 -0.55
N LEU A 73 20.02 -8.84 0.67
CA LEU A 73 21.32 -8.21 0.90
C LEU A 73 22.48 -9.06 0.39
N VAL A 74 22.41 -10.38 0.53
CA VAL A 74 23.42 -11.30 -0.02
C VAL A 74 23.41 -11.26 -1.55
N ILE A 75 22.23 -11.28 -2.19
CA ILE A 75 22.09 -11.15 -3.64
C ILE A 75 22.69 -9.83 -4.13
N LEU A 76 22.38 -8.72 -3.46
CA LEU A 76 22.99 -7.43 -3.75
C LEU A 76 24.51 -7.49 -3.61
N GLY A 77 25.02 -8.04 -2.50
CA GLY A 77 26.46 -8.19 -2.27
C GLY A 77 27.15 -9.01 -3.36
N VAL A 78 26.60 -10.17 -3.74
CA VAL A 78 27.14 -11.04 -4.80
C VAL A 78 27.11 -10.35 -6.16
N LEU A 79 26.03 -9.62 -6.47
CA LEU A 79 25.93 -8.86 -7.72
C LEU A 79 26.89 -7.67 -7.75
N PHE A 80 27.13 -6.96 -6.65
CA PHE A 80 28.05 -5.82 -6.59
C PHE A 80 29.53 -6.25 -6.52
N ILE A 81 29.87 -7.23 -5.69
CA ILE A 81 31.25 -7.73 -5.50
C ILE A 81 31.68 -8.57 -6.70
N GLY A 82 30.77 -9.37 -7.27
CA GLY A 82 31.02 -10.14 -8.49
C GLY A 82 31.26 -9.29 -9.75
N HIS A 83 31.01 -7.96 -9.66
CA HIS A 83 31.23 -6.95 -10.69
C HIS A 83 32.44 -6.06 -10.35
N GLY A 84 33.56 -6.65 -9.90
CA GLY A 84 34.84 -5.93 -9.85
C GLY A 84 35.11 -5.21 -11.19
N PRO A 85 35.69 -4.00 -11.16
CA PRO A 85 35.72 -3.08 -12.32
C PRO A 85 36.51 -3.59 -13.53
N LYS A 86 37.16 -4.75 -13.44
CA LYS A 86 38.20 -5.19 -14.39
C LYS A 86 37.77 -6.23 -15.43
N HIS A 87 36.63 -6.92 -15.30
CA HIS A 87 36.20 -7.89 -16.33
C HIS A 87 34.79 -7.65 -16.83
N VAL A 88 34.69 -6.68 -17.76
CA VAL A 88 33.53 -6.45 -18.61
C VAL A 88 33.48 -7.54 -19.67
N PHE A 89 33.06 -8.75 -19.30
CA PHE A 89 32.73 -9.79 -20.27
C PHE A 89 31.40 -9.44 -20.96
N LEU A 90 31.53 -8.95 -22.19
CA LEU A 90 30.48 -8.73 -23.18
C LEU A 90 30.00 -10.07 -23.75
N ASN A 91 29.14 -10.81 -23.05
CA ASN A 91 28.36 -11.87 -23.68
C ASN A 91 27.23 -12.36 -22.78
N THR A 92 25.96 -12.22 -23.22
CA THR A 92 24.68 -12.71 -22.63
C THR A 92 24.40 -12.41 -21.14
N TYR A 93 25.36 -12.65 -20.26
CA TYR A 93 25.40 -12.33 -18.84
C TYR A 93 25.05 -10.87 -18.55
N GLN A 94 25.66 -9.90 -19.25
CA GLN A 94 25.34 -8.48 -19.10
C GLN A 94 23.91 -8.14 -19.50
N ARG A 95 23.30 -8.88 -20.44
CA ARG A 95 21.92 -8.63 -20.88
C ARG A 95 20.90 -9.04 -19.83
N ILE A 96 21.22 -10.03 -19.00
CA ILE A 96 20.34 -10.53 -17.92
C ILE A 96 20.67 -9.85 -16.58
N SER A 97 21.95 -9.62 -16.27
CA SER A 97 22.36 -9.02 -14.99
C SER A 97 21.98 -7.55 -14.85
N LEU A 98 21.94 -6.80 -15.96
CA LEU A 98 21.66 -5.36 -15.95
C LEU A 98 20.18 -5.05 -15.60
N PRO A 99 19.17 -5.72 -16.20
CA PRO A 99 17.79 -5.60 -15.73
C PRO A 99 17.62 -5.99 -14.26
N ILE A 100 18.27 -7.06 -13.80
CA ILE A 100 18.21 -7.51 -12.39
C ILE A 100 18.75 -6.42 -11.46
N GLN A 101 19.93 -5.88 -11.77
CA GLN A 101 20.51 -4.77 -11.01
C GLN A 101 19.64 -3.52 -11.02
N PHE A 102 19.02 -3.22 -12.16
CA PHE A 102 18.10 -2.11 -12.30
C PHE A 102 16.85 -2.29 -11.42
N PHE A 103 16.23 -3.47 -11.43
CA PHE A 103 15.05 -3.75 -10.59
C PHE A 103 15.37 -3.74 -9.10
N LEU A 104 16.52 -4.32 -8.70
CA LEU A 104 16.98 -4.28 -7.30
C LEU A 104 17.31 -2.86 -6.84
N PHE A 105 17.92 -2.05 -7.71
CA PHE A 105 18.16 -0.64 -7.43
C PHE A 105 16.84 0.12 -7.28
N LEU A 106 15.88 -0.11 -8.20
CA LEU A 106 14.56 0.52 -8.15
C LEU A 106 13.83 0.16 -6.87
N SER A 107 13.79 -1.11 -6.46
CA SER A 107 13.12 -1.53 -5.22
C SER A 107 13.78 -0.96 -3.98
N GLY A 108 15.12 -0.94 -3.93
CA GLY A 108 15.87 -0.30 -2.85
C GLY A 108 15.59 1.20 -2.79
N PHE A 109 15.57 1.87 -3.93
CA PHE A 109 15.28 3.30 -4.04
C PHE A 109 13.84 3.64 -3.64
N THR A 110 12.85 2.84 -4.06
CA THR A 110 11.46 2.98 -3.63
C THR A 110 11.34 2.87 -2.11
N LEU A 111 11.99 1.87 -1.49
CA LEU A 111 11.98 1.72 -0.05
C LEU A 111 12.64 2.93 0.66
N LEU A 112 13.76 3.42 0.12
CA LEU A 112 14.44 4.61 0.61
C LEU A 112 13.52 5.85 0.55
N VAL A 113 12.89 6.10 -0.60
CA VAL A 113 11.95 7.22 -0.75
C VAL A 113 10.80 7.09 0.25
N VAL A 114 10.22 5.90 0.40
CA VAL A 114 9.10 5.66 1.33
C VAL A 114 9.52 5.91 2.78
N ILE A 115 10.69 5.42 3.21
CA ILE A 115 11.20 5.62 4.58
C ILE A 115 11.35 7.10 4.88
N PHE A 116 11.97 7.86 3.99
CA PHE A 116 12.28 9.27 4.25
C PHE A 116 11.12 10.22 3.90
N SER A 117 10.09 9.75 3.19
CA SER A 117 8.92 10.56 2.84
C SER A 117 7.96 10.77 4.02
N ASN A 118 7.32 11.93 4.05
CA ASN A 118 6.20 12.24 4.94
C ASN A 118 4.93 11.41 4.68
N TRP A 119 4.88 10.62 3.60
CA TRP A 119 3.75 9.76 3.27
C TRP A 119 3.69 8.49 4.11
N GLY A 120 4.79 8.16 4.79
CA GLY A 120 4.89 7.01 5.68
C GLY A 120 4.91 5.66 4.96
N PHE A 121 5.17 4.61 5.72
CA PHE A 121 5.22 3.25 5.22
C PHE A 121 3.82 2.66 5.07
N ALA A 122 3.46 2.24 3.85
CA ALA A 122 2.36 1.32 3.62
C ALA A 122 2.91 -0.06 3.20
N PRO A 123 2.36 -1.18 3.68
CA PRO A 123 2.87 -2.53 3.41
C PRO A 123 2.98 -2.84 1.91
N ARG A 124 2.08 -2.28 1.10
CA ARG A 124 2.08 -2.40 -0.35
C ARG A 124 3.37 -1.91 -1.01
N TYR A 125 4.08 -0.97 -0.41
CA TYR A 125 5.35 -0.47 -0.93
C TYR A 125 6.53 -1.41 -0.67
N ALA A 126 6.38 -2.38 0.23
CA ALA A 126 7.38 -3.42 0.46
C ALA A 126 7.22 -4.61 -0.49
N ILE A 127 6.12 -4.70 -1.25
CA ILE A 127 5.85 -5.80 -2.19
C ILE A 127 7.06 -6.06 -3.11
N PRO A 128 7.69 -5.06 -3.75
CA PRO A 128 8.87 -5.31 -4.59
C PRO A 128 10.04 -5.91 -3.79
N VAL A 129 10.26 -5.48 -2.56
CA VAL A 129 11.35 -5.98 -1.70
C VAL A 129 11.16 -7.46 -1.34
N PHE A 130 9.90 -7.89 -1.17
CA PHE A 130 9.59 -9.29 -0.85
C PHE A 130 9.45 -10.19 -2.08
N LEU A 131 8.85 -9.71 -3.18
CA LEU A 131 8.59 -10.51 -4.38
C LEU A 131 9.76 -10.57 -5.35
N LEU A 132 10.50 -9.46 -5.55
CA LEU A 132 11.61 -9.46 -6.51
C LEU A 132 12.70 -10.49 -6.18
N PRO A 133 13.17 -10.69 -4.94
CA PRO A 133 14.14 -11.74 -4.67
C PRO A 133 13.67 -13.13 -5.12
N ILE A 134 12.37 -13.42 -4.95
CA ILE A 134 11.76 -14.70 -5.36
C ILE A 134 11.76 -14.82 -6.88
N VAL A 135 11.37 -13.77 -7.60
CA VAL A 135 11.36 -13.77 -9.08
C VAL A 135 12.77 -13.82 -9.65
N LEU A 136 13.72 -13.14 -9.00
CA LEU A 136 15.10 -13.00 -9.49
C LEU A 136 15.97 -14.22 -9.13
N ILE A 137 15.52 -15.13 -8.27
CA ILE A 137 16.29 -16.33 -7.89
C ILE A 137 16.61 -17.21 -9.11
N LEU A 138 15.68 -17.34 -10.05
CA LEU A 138 15.84 -18.15 -11.26
C LEU A 138 16.94 -17.61 -12.17
N PRO A 139 16.90 -16.35 -12.64
CA PRO A 139 17.97 -15.83 -13.48
C PRO A 139 19.31 -15.69 -12.73
N ILE A 140 19.31 -15.45 -11.42
CA ILE A 140 20.53 -15.48 -10.59
C ILE A 140 21.12 -16.89 -10.55
N SER A 141 20.31 -17.92 -10.32
CA SER A 141 20.77 -19.32 -10.31
C SER A 141 21.33 -19.73 -11.67
N TYR A 142 20.72 -19.30 -12.77
CA TYR A 142 21.24 -19.50 -14.13
C TYR A 142 22.58 -18.80 -14.36
N ILE A 143 22.74 -17.60 -13.83
CA ILE A 143 24.01 -16.85 -13.85
C ILE A 143 25.11 -17.60 -13.09
N LEU A 144 24.77 -18.11 -11.91
CA LEU A 144 25.71 -18.85 -11.05
C LEU A 144 26.03 -20.25 -11.62
N SER A 145 25.12 -20.88 -12.37
CA SER A 145 25.33 -22.24 -12.91
C SER A 145 26.40 -22.25 -13.99
N LYS A 146 26.46 -21.18 -14.79
CA LYS A 146 27.52 -20.96 -15.78
C LYS A 146 28.92 -20.78 -15.17
N ARG A 147 29.02 -20.40 -13.90
CA ARG A 147 30.31 -20.31 -13.16
C ARG A 147 30.74 -21.66 -12.54
N GLN A 148 30.08 -22.77 -12.90
CA GLN A 148 30.44 -24.13 -12.52
C GLN A 148 30.52 -24.38 -11.00
N ILE A 149 29.58 -23.82 -10.22
CA ILE A 149 29.35 -24.30 -8.85
C ILE A 149 27.93 -24.89 -8.74
N PRO A 150 27.63 -26.00 -9.45
CA PRO A 150 26.30 -26.59 -9.49
C PRO A 150 25.77 -26.96 -8.10
N ALA A 151 26.67 -27.38 -7.19
CA ALA A 151 26.31 -27.69 -5.81
C ALA A 151 25.70 -26.48 -5.06
N ILE A 152 26.26 -25.27 -5.22
CA ILE A 152 25.74 -24.06 -4.56
C ILE A 152 24.35 -23.71 -5.10
N ASN A 153 24.12 -23.86 -6.39
CA ASN A 153 22.82 -23.57 -6.98
C ASN A 153 21.73 -24.55 -6.55
N THR A 154 22.06 -25.84 -6.48
CA THR A 154 21.14 -26.86 -5.98
C THR A 154 20.79 -26.58 -4.53
N VAL A 155 21.77 -26.21 -3.70
CA VAL A 155 21.55 -25.83 -2.29
C VAL A 155 20.67 -24.58 -2.18
N LEU A 156 20.96 -23.52 -2.95
CA LEU A 156 20.14 -22.29 -2.94
C LEU A 156 18.71 -22.52 -3.43
N ALA A 157 18.52 -23.37 -4.45
CA ALA A 157 17.20 -23.73 -4.95
C ALA A 157 16.41 -24.53 -3.90
N ILE A 158 17.03 -25.51 -3.24
CA ILE A 158 16.40 -26.30 -2.17
C ILE A 158 15.99 -25.39 -1.01
N ILE A 159 16.89 -24.49 -0.57
CA ILE A 159 16.60 -23.53 0.50
C ILE A 159 15.44 -22.61 0.10
N GLY A 160 15.47 -22.06 -1.12
CA GLY A 160 14.41 -21.20 -1.66
C GLY A 160 13.06 -21.91 -1.71
N SER A 161 13.01 -23.14 -2.23
CA SER A 161 11.80 -23.95 -2.28
C SER A 161 11.28 -24.30 -0.89
N ALA A 162 12.15 -24.64 0.06
CA ALA A 162 11.74 -24.93 1.44
C ALA A 162 11.11 -23.72 2.13
N ILE A 163 11.68 -22.52 1.93
CA ILE A 163 11.11 -21.27 2.46
C ILE A 163 9.72 -21.00 1.89
N VAL A 164 9.56 -21.14 0.56
CA VAL A 164 8.27 -20.92 -0.10
C VAL A 164 7.23 -21.93 0.39
N LEU A 165 7.58 -23.21 0.45
CA LEU A 165 6.68 -24.27 0.93
C LEU A 165 6.30 -24.08 2.39
N GLN A 166 7.23 -23.64 3.24
CA GLN A 166 6.94 -23.32 4.64
C GLN A 166 6.01 -22.11 4.75
N GLY A 167 6.20 -21.07 3.92
CA GLY A 167 5.31 -19.91 3.85
C GLY A 167 3.89 -20.29 3.41
N ILE A 168 3.76 -21.14 2.38
CA ILE A 168 2.48 -21.68 1.92
C ILE A 168 1.83 -22.51 3.03
N HIS A 169 2.60 -23.37 3.71
CA HIS A 169 2.08 -24.20 4.79
C HIS A 169 1.56 -23.35 5.96
N GLN A 170 2.31 -22.34 6.40
CA GLN A 170 1.87 -21.41 7.46
C GLN A 170 0.59 -20.67 7.05
N GLN A 171 0.51 -20.19 5.81
CA GLN A 171 -0.68 -19.52 5.30
C GLN A 171 -1.88 -20.47 5.23
N TYR A 172 -1.66 -21.71 4.80
CA TYR A 172 -2.69 -22.73 4.73
C TYR A 172 -3.23 -23.10 6.12
N GLN A 173 -2.36 -23.21 7.13
CA GLN A 173 -2.78 -23.43 8.52
C GLN A 173 -3.58 -22.24 9.07
N GLY A 174 -3.17 -21.02 8.75
CA GLY A 174 -3.94 -19.81 9.07
C GLY A 174 -5.29 -19.74 8.35
N TYR A 175 -5.36 -20.23 7.11
CA TYR A 175 -6.59 -20.30 6.34
C TYR A 175 -7.54 -21.38 6.88
N GLN A 176 -7.05 -22.57 7.22
CA GLN A 176 -7.88 -23.63 7.80
C GLN A 176 -8.43 -23.27 9.19
N SER A 177 -7.70 -22.47 9.96
CA SER A 177 -8.19 -21.98 11.25
C SER A 177 -9.22 -20.84 11.12
N THR A 178 -9.35 -20.24 9.94
CA THR A 178 -10.37 -19.22 9.65
C THR A 178 -11.39 -19.79 8.67
N GLN A 179 -12.55 -20.24 9.17
CA GLN A 179 -13.66 -20.61 8.30
C GLN A 179 -14.05 -19.39 7.43
N LEU A 180 -13.61 -19.37 6.17
CA LEU A 180 -14.09 -18.39 5.20
C LEU A 180 -15.53 -18.73 4.86
N HIS A 181 -16.46 -18.06 5.54
CA HIS A 181 -17.86 -18.07 5.16
C HIS A 181 -18.03 -17.20 3.92
N THR A 182 -18.37 -17.80 2.78
CA THR A 182 -18.64 -17.08 1.52
C THR A 182 -19.86 -16.17 1.62
N ASP A 183 -20.74 -16.45 2.58
CA ASP A 183 -21.96 -15.66 2.86
C ASP A 183 -21.78 -14.70 4.05
N PHE A 184 -20.54 -14.48 4.51
CA PHE A 184 -20.29 -13.61 5.64
C PHE A 184 -20.71 -12.18 5.30
N TYR A 185 -21.76 -11.73 5.98
CA TYR A 185 -22.24 -10.37 5.88
C TYR A 185 -22.10 -9.71 7.26
N PRO A 186 -21.17 -8.74 7.42
CA PRO A 186 -20.82 -8.23 8.74
C PRO A 186 -22.04 -7.63 9.47
N PRO A 187 -22.20 -7.87 10.79
CA PRO A 187 -23.34 -7.39 11.55
C PRO A 187 -23.48 -5.87 11.53
N GLU A 188 -22.36 -5.13 11.50
CA GLU A 188 -22.38 -3.67 11.36
C GLU A 188 -22.92 -3.21 10.01
N MET A 189 -22.67 -3.99 8.96
CA MET A 189 -23.18 -3.71 7.62
C MET A 189 -24.68 -4.03 7.54
N HIS A 190 -25.10 -5.13 8.18
CA HIS A 190 -26.50 -5.48 8.31
C HIS A 190 -27.33 -4.46 9.07
N CYS A 191 -26.78 -3.91 10.16
CA CYS A 191 -27.41 -2.82 10.92
C CYS A 191 -27.64 -1.59 10.03
N ILE A 192 -26.59 -1.16 9.31
CA ILE A 192 -26.66 0.01 8.42
C ILE A 192 -27.64 -0.23 7.27
N ASP A 193 -27.57 -1.38 6.60
CA ASP A 193 -28.45 -1.70 5.47
C ASP A 193 -29.92 -1.82 5.89
N THR A 194 -30.18 -2.39 7.07
CA THR A 194 -31.54 -2.44 7.64
C THR A 194 -32.08 -1.03 7.85
N PHE A 195 -31.32 -0.15 8.50
CA PHE A 195 -31.74 1.23 8.72
C PHE A 195 -31.96 2.00 7.41
N ILE A 196 -31.04 1.84 6.45
CA ILE A 196 -31.13 2.45 5.12
C ILE A 196 -32.38 1.98 4.39
N GLN A 197 -32.71 0.69 4.47
CA GLN A 197 -33.91 0.12 3.87
C GLN A 197 -35.19 0.65 4.54
N GLU A 198 -35.25 0.61 5.87
CA GLU A 198 -36.39 1.10 6.67
C GLU A 198 -36.71 2.57 6.36
N LYS A 199 -35.68 3.40 6.18
CA LYS A 199 -35.82 4.83 5.89
C LYS A 199 -35.77 5.16 4.40
N SER A 200 -35.66 4.15 3.52
CA SER A 200 -35.56 4.30 2.06
C SER A 200 -34.47 5.29 1.62
N LEU A 201 -33.31 5.25 2.30
CA LEU A 201 -32.17 6.11 2.03
C LEU A 201 -31.37 5.59 0.84
N LYS A 202 -30.82 6.50 0.04
CA LYS A 202 -30.06 6.17 -1.18
C LYS A 202 -28.76 6.93 -1.31
N HIS A 203 -28.69 8.15 -0.83
CA HIS A 203 -27.53 9.02 -1.03
C HIS A 203 -26.95 9.46 0.31
N GLY A 204 -25.67 9.14 0.53
CA GLY A 204 -24.98 9.51 1.76
C GLY A 204 -23.56 9.99 1.50
N ILE A 205 -22.88 10.33 2.60
CA ILE A 205 -21.48 10.71 2.61
C ILE A 205 -20.68 9.79 3.55
N ALA A 206 -19.43 9.53 3.24
CA ALA A 206 -18.51 8.84 4.15
C ALA A 206 -17.06 9.23 3.85
N GLY A 207 -16.16 8.90 4.79
CA GLY A 207 -14.72 8.93 4.54
C GLY A 207 -14.32 7.95 3.44
N TYR A 208 -13.20 8.19 2.75
CA TYR A 208 -12.76 7.42 1.57
C TYR A 208 -12.92 5.89 1.71
N TRP A 209 -12.27 5.29 2.72
CA TRP A 209 -12.29 3.84 2.91
C TRP A 209 -13.65 3.32 3.37
N THR A 210 -14.36 4.10 4.18
CA THR A 210 -15.71 3.75 4.62
C THR A 210 -16.67 3.75 3.44
N ALA A 211 -16.65 4.80 2.60
CA ALA A 211 -17.45 4.89 1.39
C ALA A 211 -17.19 3.71 0.47
N LYS A 212 -15.93 3.40 0.14
CA LYS A 212 -15.58 2.28 -0.74
C LYS A 212 -16.03 0.93 -0.17
N LYS A 213 -15.84 0.68 1.13
CA LYS A 213 -16.28 -0.56 1.79
C LYS A 213 -17.78 -0.76 1.65
N PHE A 214 -18.58 0.23 2.04
CA PHE A 214 -20.05 0.11 2.01
C PHE A 214 -20.60 0.14 0.58
N GLN A 215 -20.04 0.95 -0.31
CA GLN A 215 -20.42 0.98 -1.73
C GLN A 215 -20.22 -0.38 -2.42
N ALA A 216 -19.19 -1.13 -2.04
CA ALA A 216 -18.86 -2.42 -2.66
C ALA A 216 -19.59 -3.62 -2.03
N LEU A 217 -19.90 -3.57 -0.74
CA LEU A 217 -20.35 -4.73 0.03
C LEU A 217 -21.80 -4.62 0.52
N SER A 218 -22.39 -3.41 0.55
CA SER A 218 -23.79 -3.22 0.91
C SER A 218 -24.70 -3.96 -0.08
N LYS A 219 -25.77 -4.56 0.44
CA LYS A 219 -26.84 -5.17 -0.35
C LYS A 219 -27.89 -4.13 -0.75
N GLN A 220 -27.85 -2.94 -0.17
CA GLN A 220 -28.73 -1.84 -0.52
C GLN A 220 -28.14 -0.98 -1.66
N PRO A 221 -28.96 -0.49 -2.59
CA PRO A 221 -28.51 0.34 -3.71
C PRO A 221 -28.22 1.78 -3.23
N ILE A 222 -27.09 1.96 -2.55
CA ILE A 222 -26.66 3.26 -2.03
C ILE A 222 -25.56 3.90 -2.87
N THR A 223 -25.45 5.22 -2.79
CA THR A 223 -24.36 6.02 -3.35
C THR A 223 -23.73 6.83 -2.22
N LEU A 224 -22.43 6.62 -1.98
CA LEU A 224 -21.67 7.32 -0.95
C LEU A 224 -20.67 8.26 -1.59
N ALA A 225 -20.84 9.56 -1.36
CA ALA A 225 -19.85 10.54 -1.73
C ALA A 225 -18.68 10.53 -0.73
N GLN A 226 -17.47 10.66 -1.26
CA GLN A 226 -16.23 10.59 -0.50
C GLN A 226 -15.83 12.00 -0.06
N TYR A 227 -15.76 12.20 1.25
CA TYR A 227 -15.42 13.48 1.86
C TYR A 227 -14.22 13.33 2.81
N GLN A 228 -13.37 14.35 2.85
CA GLN A 228 -12.17 14.38 3.68
C GLN A 228 -12.33 15.27 4.91
N ARG A 229 -11.55 14.94 5.95
CA ARG A 229 -11.34 15.82 7.11
C ARG A 229 -10.40 16.99 6.80
N PRO A 230 -10.46 18.06 7.61
CA PRO A 230 -11.45 18.32 8.66
C PRO A 230 -12.72 19.02 8.14
N PHE A 231 -12.69 19.59 6.93
CA PHE A 231 -13.72 20.53 6.47
C PHE A 231 -14.76 19.96 5.50
N LEU A 232 -14.95 18.64 5.45
CA LEU A 232 -15.81 18.00 4.44
C LEU A 232 -15.47 18.51 3.03
N THR A 233 -14.19 18.49 2.68
CA THR A 233 -13.77 18.76 1.31
C THR A 233 -14.07 17.53 0.46
N ARG A 234 -14.60 17.76 -0.74
CA ARG A 234 -14.87 16.69 -1.71
C ARG A 234 -13.56 16.02 -2.10
N ASP A 235 -13.50 14.70 -1.97
CA ASP A 235 -12.34 13.94 -2.40
C ASP A 235 -12.45 13.63 -3.90
N TYR A 236 -11.74 14.35 -4.76
CA TYR A 236 -11.74 14.11 -6.21
C TYR A 236 -10.66 13.11 -6.67
N TRP A 237 -9.84 12.57 -5.75
CA TRP A 237 -8.66 11.77 -6.10
C TRP A 237 -9.03 10.47 -6.86
N GLU A 238 -10.10 9.78 -6.44
CA GLU A 238 -10.51 8.46 -6.99
C GLU A 238 -12.03 8.37 -7.23
N THR A 239 -12.67 9.52 -7.44
CA THR A 239 -14.11 9.62 -7.67
C THR A 239 -14.43 10.69 -8.70
N ASN A 240 -15.55 10.55 -9.39
CA ASN A 240 -16.03 11.54 -10.36
C ASN A 240 -17.08 12.46 -9.72
N THR A 241 -17.48 13.50 -10.45
CA THR A 241 -18.50 14.46 -10.00
C THR A 241 -19.88 13.85 -9.79
N THR A 242 -20.15 12.65 -10.33
CA THR A 242 -21.48 12.01 -10.29
C THR A 242 -21.88 11.51 -8.89
N PHE A 243 -20.91 11.25 -8.02
CA PHE A 243 -21.16 10.91 -6.63
C PHE A 243 -21.58 12.13 -5.80
N PHE A 244 -21.19 13.35 -6.22
CA PHE A 244 -21.40 14.54 -5.43
C PHE A 244 -22.75 15.21 -5.72
N ARG A 245 -23.50 15.47 -4.66
CA ARG A 245 -24.81 16.12 -4.70
C ARG A 245 -24.84 17.37 -3.81
N PRO A 246 -25.78 18.31 -4.06
CA PRO A 246 -25.97 19.47 -3.18
C PRO A 246 -26.38 19.08 -1.76
N THR A 247 -27.16 18.00 -1.61
CA THR A 247 -27.66 17.49 -0.34
C THR A 247 -27.59 15.97 -0.28
N TYR A 248 -27.50 15.43 0.92
CA TYR A 248 -27.42 13.99 1.19
C TYR A 248 -28.41 13.62 2.28
N GLN A 249 -28.74 12.33 2.38
CA GLN A 249 -29.75 11.85 3.32
C GLN A 249 -29.13 11.34 4.63
N PHE A 250 -27.87 10.89 4.57
CA PHE A 250 -27.16 10.36 5.73
C PHE A 250 -25.63 10.50 5.59
N ALA A 251 -24.93 10.30 6.70
CA ALA A 251 -23.48 10.18 6.76
C ALA A 251 -23.09 8.91 7.52
N ILE A 252 -22.10 8.17 7.02
CA ILE A 252 -21.50 7.05 7.76
C ILE A 252 -20.12 7.50 8.25
N THR A 253 -19.88 7.34 9.53
CA THR A 253 -18.57 7.56 10.15
C THR A 253 -18.16 6.37 11.00
N SER A 254 -16.90 6.32 11.40
CA SER A 254 -16.38 5.31 12.31
C SER A 254 -15.34 5.93 13.22
N ASP A 255 -15.40 5.59 14.50
CA ASP A 255 -14.33 5.91 15.45
C ASP A 255 -13.10 5.00 15.25
N ALA A 256 -13.25 3.93 14.45
CA ALA A 256 -12.23 2.92 14.21
C ALA A 256 -11.56 3.03 12.83
N ASP A 257 -11.73 4.13 12.08
CA ASP A 257 -11.03 4.31 10.80
C ASP A 257 -9.51 4.41 11.06
N PRO A 258 -8.72 3.40 10.71
CA PRO A 258 -7.30 3.34 11.07
C PRO A 258 -6.45 4.39 10.34
N GLN A 259 -7.00 5.04 9.31
CA GLN A 259 -6.33 6.10 8.58
C GLN A 259 -6.83 7.50 8.96
N GLY A 260 -7.74 7.61 9.94
CA GLY A 260 -8.29 8.89 10.39
C GLY A 260 -9.16 9.60 9.34
N ASN A 261 -9.57 8.91 8.27
CA ASN A 261 -10.33 9.47 7.15
C ASN A 261 -11.84 9.55 7.42
N SER A 262 -12.29 9.15 8.61
CA SER A 262 -13.67 9.31 9.08
C SER A 262 -14.13 10.77 8.96
N ILE A 263 -15.42 11.02 8.72
CA ILE A 263 -15.94 12.38 8.61
C ILE A 263 -15.81 13.14 9.94
N ASP A 264 -15.64 14.47 9.89
CA ASP A 264 -15.75 15.33 11.06
C ASP A 264 -17.22 15.46 11.50
N THR A 265 -17.57 14.72 12.55
CA THR A 265 -18.91 14.73 13.13
C THR A 265 -19.25 16.05 13.82
N ASN A 266 -18.26 16.79 14.31
CA ASN A 266 -18.52 18.08 14.96
C ASN A 266 -18.95 19.11 13.92
N PHE A 267 -18.27 19.13 12.76
CA PHE A 267 -18.67 19.96 11.64
C PHE A 267 -20.09 19.62 11.15
N LEU A 268 -20.41 18.33 11.03
CA LEU A 268 -21.77 17.89 10.67
C LEU A 268 -22.83 18.37 11.67
N LYS A 269 -22.56 18.28 12.97
CA LYS A 269 -23.48 18.75 14.04
C LYS A 269 -23.67 20.27 13.99
N ILE A 270 -22.61 21.04 13.74
CA ILE A 270 -22.70 22.50 13.60
C ILE A 270 -23.61 22.87 12.42
N LYS A 271 -23.44 22.19 11.29
CA LYS A 271 -24.23 22.45 10.07
C LYS A 271 -25.66 21.92 10.15
N ASN A 272 -25.90 20.90 10.97
CA ASN A 272 -27.19 20.21 11.09
C ASN A 272 -27.55 20.06 12.58
N PRO A 273 -28.15 21.07 13.22
CA PRO A 273 -28.46 21.02 14.66
C PRO A 273 -29.41 19.89 15.06
N ALA A 274 -30.27 19.43 14.15
CA ALA A 274 -31.21 18.33 14.34
C ALA A 274 -30.63 16.95 13.97
N LEU A 275 -29.30 16.83 13.88
CA LEU A 275 -28.63 15.60 13.50
C LEU A 275 -28.86 14.50 14.54
N LYS A 276 -29.43 13.39 14.09
CA LYS A 276 -29.62 12.16 14.84
C LYS A 276 -28.53 11.15 14.50
N MET A 277 -28.33 10.19 15.38
CA MET A 277 -27.38 9.10 15.22
C MET A 277 -28.11 7.76 15.41
N HIS A 278 -27.80 6.81 14.53
CA HIS A 278 -28.12 5.40 14.68
C HIS A 278 -26.80 4.63 14.87
N ASP A 279 -26.73 3.83 15.93
CA ASP A 279 -25.51 3.16 16.37
C ASP A 279 -25.38 1.76 15.75
N CYS A 280 -24.32 1.56 14.97
CA CYS A 280 -23.97 0.29 14.32
C CYS A 280 -22.48 -0.01 14.52
N LYS A 281 -22.02 0.02 15.78
CA LYS A 281 -20.58 -0.12 16.13
C LYS A 281 -19.84 -1.15 15.27
N PRO A 282 -18.63 -0.81 14.78
CA PRO A 282 -17.86 0.41 15.06
C PRO A 282 -18.23 1.60 14.17
N TYR A 283 -19.34 1.53 13.44
CA TYR A 283 -19.82 2.61 12.57
C TYR A 283 -21.03 3.31 13.17
N PHE A 284 -21.21 4.57 12.77
CA PHE A 284 -22.33 5.39 13.20
C PHE A 284 -22.96 6.03 11.98
N LEU A 285 -24.27 5.91 11.88
CA LEU A 285 -25.05 6.51 10.81
C LEU A 285 -25.72 7.78 11.33
N TYR A 286 -25.37 8.92 10.75
CA TYR A 286 -25.92 10.23 11.09
C TYR A 286 -26.92 10.68 10.03
N TYR A 287 -28.06 11.25 10.45
CA TYR A 287 -29.11 11.71 9.54
C TYR A 287 -29.94 12.83 10.17
N VAL A 288 -30.74 13.51 9.36
CA VAL A 288 -31.76 14.49 9.79
C VAL A 288 -33.13 13.99 9.33
N ASP A 289 -34.21 14.34 10.05
CA ASP A 289 -35.55 13.79 9.75
C ASP A 289 -36.09 14.20 8.37
N ASP A 290 -35.66 15.35 7.84
CA ASP A 290 -35.98 15.82 6.50
C ASP A 290 -35.08 15.22 5.41
N PHE A 291 -34.07 14.44 5.82
CA PHE A 291 -33.06 13.83 4.96
C PHE A 291 -32.36 14.81 4.01
N GLN A 292 -32.18 16.05 4.46
CA GLN A 292 -31.42 17.11 3.76
C GLN A 292 -30.18 17.50 4.54
N LEU A 293 -29.25 16.55 4.69
CA LEU A 293 -27.94 16.77 5.32
C LEU A 293 -27.15 17.82 4.53
N LYS A 294 -26.85 18.93 5.19
CA LYS A 294 -26.04 20.03 4.66
C LYS A 294 -24.57 19.77 4.90
N VAL A 295 -23.79 19.87 3.84
CA VAL A 295 -22.33 19.65 3.84
C VAL A 295 -21.52 20.86 3.36
N ASN A 296 -22.18 21.92 2.88
CA ASN A 296 -21.56 23.19 2.47
C ASN A 296 -21.97 24.33 3.40
#